data_AF-A0A2G9WS02-F1
#
_entry.id   AF-A0A2G9WS02-F1
#
_cell.length_a   1.000
_cell.length_b   1.000
_cell.length_c   1.000
_cell.angle_alpha   90.00
_cell.angle_beta   90.00
_cell.angle_gamma   90.00
#
_symmetry.space_group_name_H-M   'P 1'
#
loop_
_entity.id
_entity.type
_entity.pdbx_description
1 polymer ?
#
loop_
_entity_poly.entity_id
_entity_poly.type
_entity_poly.pdbx_seq_one_letter_code
_entity_poly.pdbx_strand_id
1 'polypeptide(L)' 'MSSASSPKSSRLKVSAHRARLRAQGLRPIQIWVPDVRAPSFRAEAHRQSRAVAASAQAAEDQAFIDAVSDWGEE' A
#
# COMPACT_ATOMS: atom_id res chain seq x y z
N MET A 1 33.86 29.93 4.08
CA MET A 1 33.43 28.88 5.03
C MET A 1 32.01 28.49 4.66
N SER A 2 31.84 27.37 3.95
CA SER A 2 30.50 26.92 3.53
C SER A 2 29.81 26.25 4.72
N SER A 3 28.74 26.85 5.24
CA SER A 3 27.89 26.19 6.23
C SER A 3 27.07 25.11 5.54
N ALA A 4 27.25 23.87 5.96
CA ALA A 4 26.41 22.77 5.50
C ALA A 4 24.97 23.03 5.98
N SER A 5 24.02 23.13 5.05
CA SER A 5 22.60 23.31 5.35
C SER A 5 22.09 22.16 6.21
N SER A 6 21.53 22.48 7.38
CA SER A 6 20.96 21.49 8.28
C SER A 6 19.90 20.65 7.57
N PRO A 7 19.90 19.30 7.74
CA PRO A 7 18.95 18.44 7.07
C PRO A 7 17.52 18.83 7.48
N LYS A 8 16.64 19.01 6.48
CA LYS A 8 15.22 19.34 6.69
C LYS A 8 14.62 18.40 7.74
N SER A 9 13.99 18.97 8.76
CA SER A 9 13.28 18.23 9.80
C SER A 9 12.35 17.18 9.19
N SER A 10 12.25 16.00 9.80
CA SER A 10 11.34 14.91 9.38
C SER A 10 9.91 15.41 9.16
N ARG A 11 9.44 16.36 9.97
CA ARG A 11 8.14 17.01 9.84
C ARG A 11 7.96 17.72 8.49
N LEU A 12 8.98 18.46 8.04
CA LEU A 12 8.94 19.17 6.76
C LEU A 12 8.94 18.19 5.58
N LYS A 13 9.72 17.10 5.67
CA LYS A 13 9.74 16.05 4.64
C LYS A 13 8.38 15.36 4.51
N VAL A 14 7.77 14.97 5.64
CA VAL A 14 6.44 14.33 5.66
C VAL A 14 5.37 15.29 5.14
N SER A 15 5.43 16.57 5.50
CA SER A 15 4.49 17.58 5.01
C SER A 15 4.58 17.76 3.49
N ALA A 16 5.79 17.93 2.95
CA ALA A 16 6.02 18.08 1.51
C ALA A 16 5.58 16.84 0.72
N HIS A 17 5.85 15.63 1.24
CA HIS A 17 5.40 14.38 0.62
C HIS A 17 3.87 14.29 0.56
N ARG A 18 3.18 14.59 1.67
CA ARG A 18 1.70 14.60 1.71
C ARG A 18 1.11 15.67 0.78
N ALA A 19 1.75 16.83 0.64
CA ALA A 19 1.31 17.88 -0.28
C ALA A 19 1.37 17.40 -1.74
N ARG A 20 2.44 16.71 -2.14
CA ARG A 20 2.57 16.12 -3.47
C ARG A 20 1.48 15.08 -3.76
N LEU A 21 1.23 14.16 -2.84
CA LEU A 21 0.18 13.15 -3.00
C LEU A 21 -1.21 13.78 -3.13
N ARG A 22 -1.51 14.83 -2.35
CA ARG A 22 -2.78 15.57 -2.49
C ARG A 22 -2.93 16.26 -3.84
N ALA A 23 -1.84 16.81 -4.39
CA ALA A 23 -1.86 17.41 -5.73
C ALA A 23 -2.15 16.37 -6.84
N GLN A 24 -1.83 15.09 -6.61
CA GLN A 24 -2.19 13.97 -7.49
C GLN A 24 -3.63 13.46 -7.25
N GLY A 25 -4.43 14.13 -6.42
CA GLY A 25 -5.79 13.73 -6.08
C GLY A 25 -5.90 12.65 -4.99
N LEU A 26 -4.78 12.26 -4.37
CA LEU A 26 -4.78 11.20 -3.34
C LEU A 26 -5.09 11.77 -1.95
N ARG A 27 -5.89 11.04 -1.18
CA ARG A 27 -6.22 11.37 0.22
C ARG A 27 -5.58 10.36 1.17
N PRO A 28 -4.75 10.79 2.14
CA PRO A 28 -4.20 9.87 3.12
C PRO A 28 -5.28 9.39 4.08
N ILE A 29 -5.34 8.06 4.28
CA ILE A 29 -6.13 7.42 5.34
C ILE A 29 -5.18 6.79 6.35
N GLN A 30 -5.50 6.90 7.64
CA GLN A 30 -4.79 6.22 8.71
C GLN A 30 -5.74 5.20 9.32
N ILE A 31 -5.38 3.94 9.21
CA ILE A 31 -6.12 2.82 9.78
C ILE A 31 -5.17 2.01 10.64
N TRP A 32 -5.69 1.46 11.72
CA TRP A 32 -4.98 0.48 12.53
C TRP A 32 -5.28 -0.91 11.96
N VAL A 33 -4.22 -1.62 11.59
CA VAL A 33 -4.30 -3.00 11.09
C VAL A 33 -3.65 -3.95 12.10
N PRO A 34 -4.01 -5.25 12.10
CA PRO A 34 -3.30 -6.24 12.88
C PRO A 34 -1.79 -6.24 12.58
N ASP A 35 -0.97 -6.61 13.57
CA ASP A 35 0.47 -6.72 13.36
C ASP A 35 0.77 -7.83 12.33
N VAL A 36 1.19 -7.41 11.14
CA VAL A 36 1.48 -8.28 10.01
C VAL A 36 2.70 -9.19 10.24
N ARG A 37 3.49 -8.91 11.28
CA ARG A 37 4.64 -9.74 11.69
C ARG A 37 4.25 -10.83 12.67
N ALA A 38 3.07 -10.75 13.28
CA ALA A 38 2.61 -11.75 14.22
C ALA A 38 2.39 -13.11 13.50
N PRO A 39 2.82 -14.24 14.08
CA PRO A 39 2.58 -15.56 13.50
C PRO A 39 1.10 -15.87 13.25
N SER A 40 0.22 -15.36 14.12
CA SER A 40 -1.24 -15.49 13.97
C SER A 40 -1.76 -14.78 12.72
N PHE A 41 -1.25 -13.59 12.41
CA PHE A 41 -1.61 -12.88 11.18
C PHE A 41 -1.18 -13.68 9.94
N ARG A 42 0.04 -14.23 9.93
CA ARG A 42 0.51 -15.07 8.82
C ARG A 42 -0.40 -16.29 8.62
N ALA A 43 -0.77 -16.97 9.70
CA ALA A 43 -1.66 -18.13 9.63
C ALA A 43 -3.05 -17.76 9.10
N GLU A 44 -3.61 -16.65 9.58
CA GLU A 44 -4.90 -16.12 9.15
C GLU A 44 -4.89 -15.70 7.67
N ALA A 45 -3.90 -14.90 7.27
CA ALA A 45 -3.73 -14.44 5.90
C ALA A 45 -3.60 -15.62 4.93
N HIS A 46 -2.83 -16.65 5.30
CA HIS A 46 -2.72 -17.87 4.49
C HIS A 46 -4.05 -18.62 4.39
N ARG A 47 -4.78 -18.79 5.52
CA ARG A 47 -6.11 -19.43 5.51
C ARG A 47 -7.09 -18.68 4.61
N GLN A 48 -7.18 -17.36 4.75
CA GLN A 48 -8.09 -16.53 3.97
C GLN A 48 -7.73 -16.52 2.49
N SER A 49 -6.44 -16.41 2.15
CA SER A 49 -5.98 -16.47 0.76
C SER A 49 -6.42 -17.77 0.08
N ARG A 50 -6.32 -18.91 0.78
CA ARG A 50 -6.81 -20.20 0.26
C ARG A 50 -8.33 -20.23 0.10
N ALA A 51 -9.07 -19.61 1.02
CA ALA A 51 -10.52 -19.54 0.93
C ALA A 51 -10.97 -18.72 -0.29
N VAL A 52 -10.31 -17.59 -0.57
CA VAL A 52 -10.57 -16.76 -1.76
C VAL A 52 -10.22 -17.52 -3.03
N ALA A 53 -9.05 -18.17 -3.08
CA ALA A 53 -8.62 -18.95 -4.25
C ALA A 53 -9.53 -20.14 -4.56
N ALA A 54 -10.21 -20.70 -3.55
CA ALA A 54 -11.18 -21.78 -3.71
C ALA A 54 -12.62 -21.28 -3.88
N SER A 55 -12.85 -19.97 -3.93
CA SER A 55 -14.19 -19.41 -4.10
C SER A 55 -14.73 -19.70 -5.51
N ALA A 56 -16.04 -19.75 -5.65
CA ALA A 56 -16.68 -19.88 -6.96
C ALA A 56 -16.38 -18.65 -7.86
N GLN A 57 -16.08 -17.50 -7.24
CA GLN A 57 -15.81 -16.24 -7.90
C GLN A 57 -14.33 -16.07 -8.29
N ALA A 58 -13.44 -16.99 -7.89
CA ALA A 58 -11.99 -16.81 -8.05
C ALA A 58 -11.58 -16.48 -9.50
N ALA A 59 -12.23 -17.10 -10.49
CA ALA A 59 -11.96 -16.83 -11.90
C ALA A 59 -12.43 -15.43 -12.35
N GLU A 60 -13.61 -14.99 -11.89
CA GLU A 60 -14.15 -13.66 -12.20
C GLU A 60 -13.35 -12.56 -11.49
N ASP A 61 -13.00 -12.78 -10.23
CA ASP A 61 -12.14 -11.88 -9.44
C ASP A 61 -10.79 -11.71 -10.14
N GLN A 62 -10.16 -12.82 -10.57
CA GLN A 62 -8.88 -12.76 -11.29
C GLN A 62 -9.02 -12.03 -12.63
N ALA A 63 -10.06 -12.34 -13.41
CA ALA A 63 -10.31 -11.67 -14.69
C ALA A 63 -10.54 -10.16 -14.53
N PHE A 64 -11.24 -9.74 -13.47
CA PHE A 64 -11.41 -8.33 -13.15
C PHE A 64 -10.08 -7.66 -12.81
N ILE A 65 -9.28 -8.27 -11.94
CA ILE A 65 -7.95 -7.75 -11.57
C ILE A 65 -7.05 -7.61 -12.80
N ASP A 66 -7.01 -8.62 -13.66
CA ASP A 66 -6.21 -8.61 -14.89
C ASP A 66 -6.66 -7.48 -15.83
N ALA A 67 -7.97 -7.23 -15.93
CA ALA A 67 -8.52 -6.17 -16.79
C ALA A 67 -8.25 -4.75 -16.28
N VAL A 68 -8.11 -4.55 -14.97
CA VAL A 68 -7.88 -3.21 -14.38
C VAL A 68 -6.41 -2.94 -14.02
N SER A 69 -5.55 -3.96 -14.07
CA SER A 69 -4.13 -3.83 -13.77
C SER A 69 -3.38 -3.28 -14.99
N ASP A 70 -2.84 -2.07 -14.86
CA ASP A 70 -1.89 -1.53 -15.81
C ASP A 70 -0.50 -2.09 -15.50
N TRP A 71 -0.19 -3.24 -16.10
CA TRP A 71 1.16 -3.79 -16.14
C TRP A 71 1.91 -3.01 -17.22
N GLY A 72 2.36 -1.79 -16.90
CA GLY A 72 3.04 -0.94 -17.87
C GLY A 72 3.99 -1.75 -18.76
N GLU A 73 3.85 -1.63 -20.09
CA GLU A 73 4.76 -2.26 -21.04
C GLU A 73 6.18 -1.78 -20.70
N GLU A 74 7.05 -2.70 -20.30
CA GLU A 74 8.47 -2.41 -20.10
C GLU A 74 9.16 -2.07 -21.43
#